data_AF-A0A2H0XTW2-F1
#
_entry.id   AF-A0A2H0XTW2-F1
#
_cell.length_a   1.000
_cell.length_b   1.000
_cell.length_c   1.000
_cell.angle_alpha   90.00
_cell.angle_beta   90.00
_cell.angle_gamma   90.00
#
_symmetry.space_group_name_H-M   'P 1'
#
loop_
_entity.id
_entity.type
_entity.pdbx_description
1 polymer ?
#
loop_
_entity_poly.entity_id
_entity_poly.type
_entity_poly.pdbx_seq_one_letter_code
_entity_poly.pdbx_strand_id
1 'polypeptide(L)'
;MNTSQTIFSQIIEFIPKYEFEKYVKKYRGNYRYRSFSCWDQFLCMLFAQLSYRESLRDIEACLKSQSAKLYHMGIKGTVARMNLARANEKRDWRIYAEFAQVLIARVRKLYCNDSDFLSDLEGTIYALDSTTIDPD
;
A
#
# COMPACT_ATOMS: atom_id res chain seq x y z
N MET A 1 26.42 -6.17 7.42
CA MET A 1 25.39 -5.25 6.86
C MET A 1 24.65 -6.02 5.78
N ASN A 2 23.32 -6.13 5.87
CA ASN A 2 22.52 -6.88 4.89
C ASN A 2 22.41 -6.10 3.58
N THR A 3 23.44 -6.20 2.74
CA THR A 3 23.58 -5.42 1.48
C THR A 3 22.53 -5.78 0.42
N SER A 4 21.73 -6.82 0.64
CA SER A 4 20.77 -7.37 -0.34
C SER A 4 19.31 -6.95 -0.12
N GLN A 5 18.95 -6.39 1.03
CA GLN A 5 17.54 -6.12 1.36
C GLN A 5 17.31 -4.68 1.81
N THR A 6 16.39 -3.99 1.14
CA THR A 6 16.05 -2.60 1.48
C THR A 6 15.24 -2.55 2.78
N ILE A 7 15.27 -1.42 3.50
CA ILE A 7 14.39 -1.18 4.67
C ILE A 7 12.92 -1.35 4.25
N PHE A 8 12.57 -0.87 3.06
CA PHE A 8 11.24 -1.07 2.50
C PHE A 8 10.88 -2.56 2.41
N SER A 9 11.77 -3.39 1.87
CA SER A 9 11.56 -4.84 1.79
C SER A 9 11.34 -5.48 3.16
N GLN A 10 12.04 -5.03 4.20
CA GLN A 10 11.84 -5.51 5.58
C GLN A 10 10.47 -5.11 6.13
N ILE A 11 10.01 -3.88 5.85
CA ILE A 11 8.66 -3.45 6.21
C ILE A 11 7.60 -4.30 5.52
N ILE A 12 7.80 -4.61 4.23
CA ILE A 12 6.86 -5.43 3.45
C ILE A 12 6.73 -6.87 4.00
N GLU A 13 7.75 -7.41 4.67
CA GLU A 13 7.66 -8.75 5.28
C GLU A 13 6.58 -8.84 6.37
N PHE A 14 6.24 -7.73 7.03
CA PHE A 14 5.16 -7.69 8.02
C PHE A 14 3.76 -7.65 7.38
N ILE A 15 3.68 -7.33 6.09
CA ILE A 15 2.42 -7.17 5.37
C ILE A 15 1.90 -8.56 4.94
N PRO A 16 0.69 -8.99 5.39
CA PRO A 16 0.15 -10.29 5.08
C PRO A 16 -0.36 -10.36 3.63
N LYS A 17 0.57 -10.55 2.68
CA LYS A 17 0.30 -10.57 1.24
C LYS A 17 -0.82 -11.53 0.84
N TYR A 18 -0.90 -12.69 1.48
CA TYR A 18 -1.97 -13.66 1.22
C TYR A 18 -3.36 -13.08 1.48
N GLU A 19 -3.55 -12.32 2.56
CA GLU A 19 -4.82 -11.66 2.86
C GLU A 19 -5.14 -10.59 1.82
N PHE A 20 -4.14 -9.80 1.39
CA PHE A 20 -4.32 -8.84 0.30
C PHE A 20 -4.78 -9.53 -1.00
N GLU A 21 -4.13 -10.64 -1.36
CA GLU A 21 -4.45 -11.40 -2.58
C GLU A 21 -5.87 -11.98 -2.56
N LYS A 22 -6.41 -12.36 -1.40
CA LYS A 22 -7.81 -12.77 -1.27
C LYS A 22 -8.76 -11.64 -1.71
N TYR A 23 -8.53 -10.41 -1.25
CA TYR A 23 -9.37 -9.27 -1.61
C TYR A 23 -9.18 -8.87 -3.08
N VAL A 24 -7.95 -8.91 -3.60
CA VAL A 24 -7.70 -8.72 -5.03
C VAL A 24 -8.49 -9.73 -5.87
N LYS A 25 -8.55 -10.99 -5.44
CA LYS A 25 -9.34 -12.03 -6.11
C LYS A 25 -10.84 -11.77 -5.99
N LYS A 26 -11.33 -11.44 -4.79
CA LYS A 26 -12.74 -11.14 -4.48
C LYS A 26 -13.29 -10.04 -5.39
N TYR A 27 -12.57 -8.94 -5.53
CA TYR A 27 -12.97 -7.79 -6.36
C TYR A 27 -12.44 -7.82 -7.79
N ARG A 28 -11.78 -8.91 -8.20
CA ARG A 28 -11.15 -9.04 -9.52
C ARG A 28 -10.23 -7.83 -9.83
N GLY A 29 -9.47 -7.34 -8.85
CA GLY A 29 -8.64 -6.13 -8.97
C GLY A 29 -7.55 -6.22 -10.04
N ASN A 30 -7.15 -7.45 -10.38
CA ASN A 30 -6.24 -7.74 -11.47
C ASN A 30 -6.97 -8.12 -12.77
N TYR A 31 -8.25 -7.80 -12.95
CA TYR A 31 -8.94 -8.08 -14.21
C TYR A 31 -8.28 -7.31 -15.36
N ARG A 32 -7.84 -8.04 -16.41
CA ARG A 32 -7.16 -7.50 -17.60
C ARG A 32 -5.84 -6.74 -17.33
N TYR A 33 -5.22 -6.91 -16.16
CA TYR A 33 -3.87 -6.37 -15.95
C TYR A 33 -2.86 -7.11 -16.83
N ARG A 34 -1.83 -6.40 -17.33
CA ARG A 34 -0.76 -6.99 -18.16
C ARG A 34 0.55 -7.07 -17.40
N SER A 35 1.04 -5.92 -16.93
CA SER A 35 2.37 -5.80 -16.35
C SER A 35 2.41 -5.01 -15.04
N PHE A 36 1.28 -4.52 -14.53
CA PHE A 36 1.22 -3.77 -13.27
C PHE A 36 0.05 -4.30 -12.45
N SER A 37 0.33 -5.01 -11.36
CA SER A 37 -0.66 -5.70 -10.51
C SER A 37 -1.16 -4.83 -9.35
N CYS A 38 -2.25 -5.24 -8.70
CA CYS A 38 -2.73 -4.66 -7.43
C CYS A 38 -1.63 -4.59 -6.38
N TRP A 39 -0.77 -5.61 -6.33
CA TRP A 39 0.37 -5.64 -5.44
C TRP A 39 1.42 -4.59 -5.81
N ASP A 40 1.75 -4.45 -7.10
CA ASP A 40 2.72 -3.42 -7.53
C ASP A 40 2.25 -2.01 -7.18
N GLN A 41 0.97 -1.68 -7.39
CA GLN A 41 0.43 -0.38 -6.97
C GLN A 41 0.43 -0.23 -5.46
N PHE A 42 -0.01 -1.26 -4.72
CA PHE A 42 0.00 -1.20 -3.26
C PHE A 42 1.40 -0.84 -2.74
N LEU A 43 2.43 -1.51 -3.26
CA LEU A 43 3.82 -1.22 -2.91
C LEU A 43 4.25 0.19 -3.32
N CYS A 44 3.91 0.66 -4.52
CA CYS A 44 4.24 2.01 -4.96
C CYS A 44 3.56 3.08 -4.09
N MET A 45 2.30 2.88 -3.72
CA MET A 45 1.55 3.83 -2.88
C MET A 45 2.06 3.79 -1.43
N LEU A 46 2.37 2.61 -0.90
CA LEU A 46 2.97 2.48 0.43
C LEU A 46 4.36 3.13 0.48
N PHE A 47 5.18 2.95 -0.55
CA PHE A 47 6.46 3.64 -0.69
C PHE A 47 6.27 5.16 -0.70
N ALA A 48 5.27 5.65 -1.42
CA ALA A 48 4.96 7.07 -1.49
C ALA A 48 4.63 7.64 -0.10
N GLN A 49 3.78 6.96 0.67
CA GLN A 49 3.41 7.38 2.02
C GLN A 49 4.63 7.38 2.97
N LEU A 50 5.42 6.30 2.97
CA LEU A 50 6.59 6.18 3.85
C LEU A 50 7.73 7.14 3.51
N SER A 51 7.80 7.62 2.27
CA SER A 51 8.85 8.53 1.80
C SER A 51 8.35 9.94 1.49
N TYR A 52 7.14 10.27 1.96
CA TYR A 52 6.51 11.59 1.82
C TYR A 52 6.47 12.10 0.37
N ARG A 53 6.09 11.23 -0.58
CA ARG A 53 5.95 11.59 -2.00
C ARG A 53 4.54 12.09 -2.27
N GLU A 54 4.44 13.33 -2.72
CA GLU A 54 3.16 14.02 -2.88
C GLU A 54 2.60 13.96 -4.31
N SER A 55 3.33 13.40 -5.28
CA SER A 55 2.83 13.30 -6.66
C SER A 55 3.23 11.99 -7.35
N LEU A 56 2.37 11.54 -8.28
CA LEU A 56 2.67 10.36 -9.10
C LEU A 56 3.93 10.52 -9.96
N ARG A 57 4.27 11.75 -10.34
CA ARG A 57 5.51 12.05 -11.09
C ARG A 57 6.74 11.89 -10.19
N ASP A 58 6.66 12.36 -8.95
CA ASP A 58 7.76 12.20 -7.97
C ASP A 58 7.95 10.73 -7.58
N ILE A 59 6.85 9.99 -7.36
CA ILE A 59 6.88 8.55 -7.12
C ILE A 59 7.58 7.81 -8.27
N GLU A 60 7.19 8.11 -9.52
CA GLU A 60 7.83 7.51 -10.70
C GLU A 60 9.32 7.86 -10.78
N ALA A 61 9.69 9.14 -10.63
CA ALA A 61 11.08 9.58 -10.72
C ALA A 61 11.97 8.90 -9.67
N CYS A 62 11.50 8.85 -8.42
CA CYS A 62 12.20 8.22 -7.31
C CYS A 62 12.39 6.72 -7.54
N LEU A 63 11.31 5.98 -7.83
CA LEU A 63 11.38 4.53 -8.05
C LEU A 63 12.19 4.17 -9.31
N LYS A 64 12.12 4.97 -10.37
CA LYS A 64 12.95 4.76 -11.58
C LYS A 64 14.43 5.00 -11.33
N SER A 65 14.80 6.00 -10.51
CA SER A 65 16.20 6.24 -10.14
C SER A 65 16.83 5.05 -9.40
N GLN A 66 15.99 4.19 -8.82
CA GLN A 66 16.39 3.01 -8.04
C GLN A 66 15.95 1.72 -8.75
N SER A 67 15.86 1.73 -10.09
CA SER A 67 15.32 0.63 -10.89
C SER A 67 15.94 -0.74 -10.57
N ALA A 68 17.26 -0.78 -10.33
CA ALA A 68 17.98 -2.00 -9.94
C ALA A 68 17.50 -2.63 -8.61
N LYS A 69 16.86 -1.84 -7.74
CA LYS A 69 16.36 -2.27 -6.42
C LYS A 69 14.88 -2.67 -6.44
N LEU A 70 14.12 -2.33 -7.49
CA LEU A 70 12.67 -2.57 -7.55
C LEU A 70 12.30 -4.03 -7.34
N TYR A 71 13.09 -4.94 -7.94
CA TYR A 71 12.89 -6.38 -7.76
C TYR A 71 13.01 -6.80 -6.30
N HIS A 72 14.02 -6.31 -5.59
CA HIS A 72 14.23 -6.57 -4.16
C HIS A 72 13.16 -5.91 -3.28
N MET A 73 12.57 -4.81 -3.74
CA MET A 73 11.40 -4.17 -3.12
C MET A 73 10.08 -4.91 -3.40
N GLY A 74 10.11 -5.97 -4.20
CA GLY A 74 8.92 -6.76 -4.56
C GLY A 74 8.06 -6.14 -5.67
N ILE A 75 8.50 -5.03 -6.26
CA ILE A 75 7.83 -4.35 -7.39
C ILE A 75 8.35 -4.98 -8.68
N LYS A 76 7.47 -5.70 -9.38
CA LYS A 76 7.81 -6.40 -10.63
C LYS A 76 7.27 -5.66 -11.85
N GLY A 77 6.23 -4.86 -11.66
CA GLY A 77 5.60 -4.11 -12.73
C GLY A 77 6.33 -2.85 -13.13
N THR A 78 6.06 -2.38 -14.36
CA THR A 78 6.63 -1.13 -14.85
C THR A 78 6.03 0.06 -14.10
N VAL A 79 6.84 0.72 -13.28
CA VAL A 79 6.47 1.96 -12.60
C VAL A 79 6.50 3.11 -13.60
N ALA A 80 5.32 3.52 -14.05
CA ALA A 80 5.12 4.69 -14.90
C ALA A 80 3.95 5.50 -14.35
N ARG A 81 4.00 6.83 -14.40
CA ARG A 81 2.89 7.70 -13.94
C ARG A 81 1.56 7.29 -14.55
N MET A 82 1.54 6.92 -15.83
CA MET A 82 0.32 6.44 -16.49
C MET A 82 -0.23 5.15 -15.85
N ASN A 83 0.64 4.19 -15.51
CA ASN A 83 0.23 2.96 -14.85
C ASN A 83 -0.30 3.22 -13.44
N LEU A 84 0.39 4.09 -12.68
CA LEU A 84 -0.04 4.50 -11.33
C LEU A 84 -1.40 5.20 -11.38
N ALA A 85 -1.56 6.19 -12.26
CA ALA A 85 -2.81 6.93 -12.41
C ALA A 85 -3.97 6.01 -12.79
N ARG A 86 -3.77 5.15 -13.80
CA ARG A 86 -4.79 4.20 -14.26
C ARG A 86 -5.16 3.20 -13.18
N ALA A 87 -4.18 2.71 -12.41
CA ALA A 87 -4.43 1.80 -11.31
C ALA A 87 -5.23 2.47 -10.19
N ASN A 88 -4.88 3.71 -9.82
CA ASN A 88 -5.63 4.49 -8.82
C ASN A 88 -7.07 4.77 -9.26
N GLU A 89 -7.30 5.02 -10.55
CA GLU A 89 -8.63 5.32 -11.08
C GLU A 89 -9.52 4.06 -11.22
N LYS A 90 -8.94 2.92 -11.63
CA LYS A 90 -9.74 1.76 -12.07
C LYS A 90 -9.88 0.65 -11.05
N ARG A 91 -9.03 0.58 -10.02
CA ARG A 91 -9.07 -0.53 -9.07
C ARG A 91 -10.10 -0.26 -7.99
N ASP A 92 -10.85 -1.31 -7.67
CA ASP A 92 -11.86 -1.26 -6.64
C ASP A 92 -11.20 -0.91 -5.30
N TRP A 93 -11.57 0.25 -4.77
CA TRP A 93 -11.03 0.79 -3.51
C TRP A 93 -11.31 -0.15 -2.32
N ARG A 94 -12.35 -1.00 -2.41
CA ARG A 94 -12.71 -1.97 -1.37
C ARG A 94 -11.61 -3.00 -1.11
N ILE A 95 -10.74 -3.26 -2.08
CA ILE A 95 -9.55 -4.09 -1.90
C ILE A 95 -8.68 -3.52 -0.77
N TYR A 96 -8.43 -2.21 -0.82
CA TYR A 96 -7.57 -1.51 0.12
C TYR A 96 -8.28 -1.28 1.45
N ALA A 97 -9.57 -0.94 1.43
CA ALA A 97 -10.36 -0.76 2.65
C ALA A 97 -10.46 -2.06 3.46
N GLU A 98 -10.82 -3.19 2.84
CA GLU A 98 -10.90 -4.47 3.58
C GLU A 98 -9.51 -4.93 4.04
N PHE A 99 -8.47 -4.68 3.25
CA PHE A 99 -7.11 -4.99 3.66
C PHE A 99 -6.65 -4.13 4.85
N ALA A 100 -6.99 -2.84 4.88
CA ALA A 100 -6.70 -1.96 6.01
C ALA A 100 -7.37 -2.47 7.29
N GLN A 101 -8.61 -2.96 7.21
CA GLN A 101 -9.29 -3.57 8.37
C GLN A 101 -8.56 -4.81 8.89
N VAL A 102 -7.99 -5.64 8.01
CA VAL A 102 -7.13 -6.77 8.43
C VAL A 102 -5.88 -6.29 9.16
N LEU A 103 -5.22 -5.25 8.66
CA LEU A 103 -4.04 -4.66 9.31
C LEU A 103 -4.39 -4.07 10.69
N ILE A 104 -5.46 -3.29 10.78
CA ILE A 104 -5.96 -2.71 12.03
C ILE A 104 -6.27 -3.80 13.05
N ALA A 105 -6.99 -4.85 12.66
CA ALA A 105 -7.31 -5.96 13.54
C ALA A 105 -6.06 -6.68 14.06
N ARG A 106 -5.01 -6.78 13.24
CA ARG A 106 -3.71 -7.35 13.65
C ARG A 106 -2.99 -6.44 14.63
N VAL A 107 -2.94 -5.14 14.35
CA VAL A 107 -2.32 -4.14 15.23
C VAL A 107 -3.02 -4.09 16.59
N ARG A 108 -4.36 -4.05 16.63
CA ARG A 108 -5.13 -4.07 17.89
C ARG A 108 -4.79 -5.25 18.79
N LYS A 109 -4.53 -6.43 18.20
CA LYS A 109 -4.12 -7.62 18.95
C LYS A 109 -2.69 -7.52 19.49
N LEU A 110 -1.79 -6.89 18.74
CA LEU A 110 -0.38 -6.73 19.15
C LEU A 110 -0.23 -5.73 20.31
N TYR A 111 -1.06 -4.69 20.31
CA TYR A 111 -1.02 -3.61 21.29
C TYR A 111 -2.18 -3.69 22.30
N CYS A 112 -2.72 -4.89 22.55
CA CYS A 112 -3.86 -5.07 23.45
C CYS A 112 -3.61 -4.59 24.89
N ASN A 113 -2.34 -4.51 25.31
CA ASN A 113 -1.92 -4.06 26.64
C ASN A 113 -1.47 -2.60 26.67
N ASP A 114 -1.56 -1.88 25.55
CA ASP A 114 -1.16 -0.47 25.42
C ASP A 114 -2.41 0.37 25.14
N SER A 115 -3.08 0.78 26.21
CA SER A 115 -4.36 1.50 26.14
C SER A 115 -4.23 2.85 25.42
N ASP A 116 -3.10 3.52 25.59
CA ASP A 116 -2.85 4.85 25.03
C ASP A 116 -2.72 4.74 23.51
N PHE A 117 -1.91 3.78 23.03
CA PHE A 117 -1.79 3.50 21.60
C PHE A 117 -3.12 3.10 20.96
N LEU A 118 -3.93 2.27 21.65
CA LEU A 118 -5.23 1.85 21.12
C LEU A 118 -6.22 3.01 20.99
N SER A 119 -6.22 3.93 21.96
CA SER A 119 -7.04 5.15 21.93
C SER A 119 -6.65 6.05 20.75
N ASP A 120 -5.34 6.27 20.56
CA ASP A 120 -4.83 7.07 19.43
C ASP A 120 -5.15 6.42 18.08
N LEU A 121 -5.03 5.09 18.00
CA LEU A 121 -5.38 4.33 16.81
C LEU A 121 -6.88 4.44 16.49
N GLU A 122 -7.76 4.37 17.49
CA GLU A 122 -9.20 4.53 17.31
C GLU A 122 -9.56 5.94 16.82
N GLY A 123 -8.96 6.98 17.39
CA GLY A 123 -9.09 8.35 16.90
C GLY A 123 -8.62 8.51 15.45
N THR A 124 -7.51 7.87 15.09
CA THR A 124 -6.97 7.89 13.71
C THR A 124 -7.90 7.18 12.72
N ILE A 125 -8.44 6.00 13.08
CA ILE A 125 -9.38 5.27 12.22
C ILE A 125 -10.67 6.09 12.04
N TYR A 126 -11.18 6.69 13.11
CA TYR A 126 -12.33 7.58 13.05
C TYR A 126 -12.07 8.78 12.13
N ALA A 127 -10.89 9.40 12.22
CA ALA A 127 -10.51 10.49 11.33
C ALA A 127 -10.46 10.04 9.85
N LEU A 128 -9.92 8.85 9.57
CA LEU A 128 -9.89 8.29 8.22
C LEU A 128 -11.30 8.01 7.67
N ASP A 129 -12.18 7.40 8.47
CA ASP A 129 -13.55 7.07 8.06
C ASP A 129 -14.46 8.33 7.99
N SER A 130 -14.17 9.37 8.77
CA SER A 130 -14.94 10.63 8.77
C SER A 130 -14.62 11.54 7.58
N THR A 131 -13.53 11.30 6.84
CA THR A 131 -13.29 11.92 5.52
C THR A 131 -14.19 11.31 4.43
N THR A 132 -15.50 11.37 4.66
CA THR A 132 -16.45 11.42 3.55
C THR A 132 -16.23 12.78 2.89
N ILE A 133 -15.46 12.76 1.80
CA ILE A 133 -15.19 13.85 0.86
C ILE A 133 -16.16 15.02 1.06
N ASP A 134 -15.71 16.13 1.66
CA ASP A 134 -16.38 17.42 1.47
C ASP A 134 -16.27 17.73 -0.04
N PRO A 135 -17.38 17.77 -0.78
CA PRO A 135 -17.37 18.14 -2.18
C PRO A 135 -17.43 19.67 -2.24
N ASP A 136 -16.27 20.32 -2.10
CA ASP A 136 -16.06 21.70 -2.56
C ASP A 136 -15.58 21.72 -4.02
#